data_AF-A0A3D3I334-F1
#
_entry.id   AF-A0A3D3I334-F1
#
_cell.length_a   1.000
_cell.length_b   1.000
_cell.length_c   1.000
_cell.angle_alpha   90.00
_cell.angle_beta   90.00
_cell.angle_gamma   90.00
#
_symmetry.space_group_name_H-M   'P 1'
#
loop_
_entity.id
_entity.type
_entity.pdbx_description
1 polymer ?
#
loop_
_entity_poly.entity_id
_entity_poly.type
_entity_poly.pdbx_seq_one_letter_code
_entity_poly.pdbx_strand_id
1 'polypeptide(L)' 'MDAITPLIEEARAVIHAATSTAALREIEIQYLGKQGSVSGLMRGIGQLSAEERPAFGAKVNEARALIESELEARREA' A
#
# COMPACT_ATOMS: atom_id res chain seq x y z
N MET A 1 11.64 2.53 -13.07
CA MET A 1 11.56 1.45 -12.05
C MET A 1 10.18 1.53 -11.45
N ASP A 2 9.37 0.47 -11.57
CA ASP A 2 8.04 0.44 -10.96
C ASP A 2 8.19 0.13 -9.47
N ALA A 3 8.13 1.15 -8.62
CA ALA A 3 8.29 1.02 -7.17
C ALA A 3 7.02 0.50 -6.47
N ILE A 4 5.92 0.35 -7.22
CA ILE A 4 4.59 0.06 -6.65
C ILE A 4 4.35 -1.44 -6.57
N THR A 5 4.69 -2.19 -7.63
CA THR A 5 4.58 -3.66 -7.64
C THR A 5 5.30 -4.35 -6.47
N PRO A 6 6.59 -4.10 -6.20
CA PRO A 6 7.28 -4.75 -5.08
C PRO A 6 6.67 -4.39 -3.73
N LEU A 7 6.13 -3.17 -3.58
CA LEU A 7 5.45 -2.76 -2.35
C LEU A 7 4.18 -3.58 -2.10
N ILE A 8 3.41 -3.86 -3.15
CA ILE A 8 2.20 -4.69 -3.05
C ILE A 8 2.57 -6.13 -2.67
N GLU A 9 3.61 -6.69 -3.28
CA GLU A 9 4.08 -8.05 -2.97
C GLU A 9 4.59 -8.17 -1.53
N GLU A 10 5.35 -7.19 -1.06
CA GLU A 10 5.84 -7.14 0.33
C GLU A 10 4.68 -7.02 1.32
N ALA A 11 3.75 -6.09 1.07
CA ALA A 11 2.53 -5.93 1.87
C ALA A 11 1.74 -7.25 1.95
N ARG A 12 1.50 -7.90 0.81
CA ARG A 12 0.80 -9.19 0.75
C ARG A 12 1.50 -10.25 1.61
N ALA A 13 2.81 -10.37 1.48
CA ALA A 13 3.59 -11.36 2.22
C ALA A 13 3.46 -11.15 3.75
N VAL A 14 3.60 -9.91 4.22
CA VAL A 14 3.50 -9.63 5.66
C VAL A 14 2.07 -9.74 6.19
N ILE A 15 1.06 -9.41 5.37
CA ILE A 15 -0.37 -9.59 5.72
C ILE A 15 -0.66 -11.07 5.95
N HIS A 16 -0.26 -11.95 5.03
CA HIS A 16 -0.47 -13.38 5.19
C HIS A 16 0.32 -13.98 6.36
N ALA A 17 1.51 -13.44 6.66
CA ALA A 17 2.33 -13.87 7.78
C ALA A 17 1.83 -13.37 9.14
N ALA A 18 0.92 -12.39 9.18
CA ALA A 18 0.41 -11.83 10.42
C ALA A 18 -0.41 -12.88 11.19
N THR A 19 -0.11 -13.04 12.48
CA THR A 19 -0.72 -14.06 13.35
C THR A 19 -1.69 -13.47 14.37
N SER A 20 -1.89 -12.16 14.38
CA SER A 20 -2.80 -11.48 15.31
C SER A 20 -3.43 -10.24 14.68
N THR A 21 -4.57 -9.83 15.24
CA THR A 21 -5.24 -8.58 14.88
C THR A 21 -4.37 -7.35 15.16
N ALA A 22 -3.53 -7.41 16.21
CA ALA A 22 -2.54 -6.37 16.50
C ALA A 22 -1.48 -6.26 15.39
N ALA A 23 -0.95 -7.38 14.90
CA ALA A 23 -0.01 -7.40 13.78
C ALA A 23 -0.65 -6.83 12.49
N LEU A 24 -1.91 -7.17 12.21
CA LEU A 24 -2.64 -6.60 11.06
C LEU A 24 -2.84 -5.08 11.20
N ARG A 25 -3.06 -4.58 12.41
CA ARG A 25 -3.16 -3.14 12.70
C ARG A 25 -1.82 -2.43 12.46
N GLU A 26 -0.71 -3.04 12.87
CA GLU A 26 0.63 -2.49 12.64
C GLU A 26 0.95 -2.42 11.14
N ILE A 27 0.62 -3.47 10.40
CA ILE A 27 0.77 -3.50 8.94
C ILE A 27 -0.09 -2.41 8.28
N GLU A 28 -1.35 -2.27 8.68
CA GLU A 28 -2.22 -1.18 8.18
C GLU A 28 -1.57 0.20 8.38
N ILE A 29 -1.00 0.45 9.57
CA ILE A 29 -0.31 1.72 9.85
C ILE A 29 0.94 1.87 8.99
N GLN A 30 1.74 0.81 8.84
CA GLN A 30 3.00 0.83 8.07
C GLN A 30 2.78 1.12 6.59
N TYR A 31 1.72 0.58 5.97
CA TYR A 31 1.49 0.73 4.54
C TYR A 31 0.50 1.84 4.21
N LEU A 32 -0.64 1.88 4.91
CA LEU A 32 -1.77 2.76 4.60
C LEU A 32 -1.86 3.99 5.51
N GLY A 33 -1.17 3.96 6.65
CA GLY A 33 -1.15 5.06 7.60
C GLY A 33 -0.68 6.38 6.99
N LYS A 34 -0.86 7.48 7.74
CA LYS A 34 -0.49 8.82 7.28
C LYS A 34 0.98 8.91 6.86
N GLN A 35 1.88 8.21 7.53
CA GLN A 35 3.31 8.14 7.19
C GLN A 35 3.69 6.82 6.50
N GLY A 36 2.70 6.01 6.14
CA GLY A 36 2.93 4.69 5.56
C GLY A 36 3.41 4.77 4.11
N SER A 37 3.99 3.67 3.63
CA SER A 37 4.65 3.59 2.32
C SER A 37 3.75 4.05 1.17
N VAL A 38 2.48 3.64 1.13
CA VAL A 38 1.52 4.02 0.08
C VAL A 38 1.21 5.52 0.13
N SER A 39 1.02 6.06 1.33
CA SER A 39 0.83 7.51 1.54
C SER A 39 2.10 8.32 1.20
N GLY A 40 3.29 7.73 1.38
CA GLY A 40 4.57 8.30 0.95
C GLY A 40 4.65 8.42 -0.57
N LEU A 41 4.27 7.37 -1.30
CA LEU A 41 4.21 7.38 -2.77
C LEU A 41 3.26 8.47 -3.29
N MET A 42 2.07 8.60 -2.70
CA MET A 42 1.11 9.67 -3.03
C MET A 42 1.72 11.07 -2.89
N ARG A 43 2.53 11.32 -1.86
CA ARG A 43 3.19 12.63 -1.69
C ARG A 43 4.30 12.86 -2.71
N GLY A 44 5.00 11.79 -3.10
CA GLY A 44 6.04 11.82 -4.13
C GLY A 44 5.53 12.24 -5.51
N ILE A 45 4.22 12.13 -5.77
CA ILE A 45 3.60 12.53 -7.05
C ILE A 45 3.92 13.97 -7.44
N GLY A 46 4.07 14.88 -6.46
CA GLY A 46 4.41 16.28 -6.72
C GLY A 46 5.75 16.44 -7.47
N GLN A 47 6.64 15.45 -7.38
CA GLN A 47 7.95 15.44 -8.03
C GLN A 47 7.91 14.92 -9.48
N LEU A 48 6.78 14.34 -9.91
CA LEU A 48 6.60 13.81 -11.27
C LEU A 48 6.17 14.92 -12.25
N SER A 49 6.45 14.68 -13.53
CA SER A 49 5.96 15.54 -14.62
C SER A 49 4.43 15.50 -14.71
N ALA A 50 3.81 16.52 -15.31
CA ALA A 50 2.35 16.61 -15.42
C ALA A 50 1.73 15.41 -16.17
N GLU A 51 2.47 14.82 -17.10
CA GLU A 51 2.06 13.68 -17.92
C GLU A 51 2.12 12.35 -17.14
N GLU A 52 3.05 12.22 -16.20
CA GLU A 52 3.25 10.99 -15.41
C GLU A 52 2.36 10.93 -14.16
N ARG A 53 1.95 12.09 -13.63
CA ARG A 53 1.13 12.19 -12.40
C ARG A 53 -0.16 11.35 -12.45
N PRO A 54 -0.98 11.38 -13.52
CA PRO A 54 -2.24 10.64 -13.54
C PRO A 54 -2.01 9.12 -13.53
N ALA A 55 -1.07 8.64 -14.33
CA ALA A 55 -0.75 7.21 -14.44
C ALA A 55 -0.16 6.68 -13.13
N PHE A 56 0.78 7.41 -12.52
CA PHE A 56 1.35 7.04 -11.24
C PHE A 56 0.31 7.10 -10.12
N GLY A 57 -0.52 8.15 -10.10
CA GLY A 57 -1.58 8.30 -9.10
C GLY A 57 -2.61 7.18 -9.15
N ALA A 58 -3.01 6.76 -10.35
CA ALA A 58 -3.89 5.61 -10.55
C ALA A 58 -3.27 4.33 -9.98
N LYS A 59 -2.01 4.05 -10.29
CA LYS A 59 -1.31 2.86 -9.78
C LYS A 59 -1.18 2.85 -8.25
N VAL A 60 -0.92 3.99 -7.63
CA VAL A 60 -0.82 4.06 -6.16
C VAL A 60 -2.20 3.89 -5.50
N ASN A 61 -3.26 4.42 -6.11
CA ASN A 61 -4.62 4.19 -5.63
C ASN A 61 -5.03 2.71 -5.77
N GLU A 62 -4.66 2.06 -6.86
CA GLU A 62 -4.85 0.62 -7.06
C GLU A 62 -4.08 -0.19 -6.00
N ALA A 63 -2.81 0.16 -5.75
CA ALA A 63 -2.01 -0.47 -4.69
C ALA A 63 -2.65 -0.32 -3.31
N ARG A 64 -3.17 0.87 -2.99
CA ARG A 64 -3.93 1.11 -1.75
C ARG A 64 -5.11 0.15 -1.64
N ALA A 65 -5.96 0.11 -2.67
CA ALA A 65 -7.17 -0.70 -2.66
C ALA A 65 -6.87 -2.20 -2.53
N LEU A 66 -5.81 -2.69 -3.20
CA LEU A 66 -5.36 -4.06 -3.07
C LEU A 66 -4.92 -4.38 -1.64
N ILE A 67 -4.08 -3.55 -1.04
CA ILE A 67 -3.58 -3.75 0.34
C ILE A 67 -4.73 -3.69 1.35
N GLU A 68 -5.67 -2.76 1.18
CA GLU A 68 -6.88 -2.66 2.01
C GLU A 68 -7.72 -3.94 1.92
N SER A 69 -7.96 -4.45 0.71
CA SER A 69 -8.72 -5.69 0.49
C SER A 69 -8.05 -6.91 1.12
N GLU A 70 -6.74 -7.05 1.01
CA GLU A 70 -5.99 -8.17 1.59
C GLU A 70 -6.00 -8.13 3.13
N LEU A 71 -5.84 -6.93 3.71
CA LEU A 71 -5.94 -6.74 5.16
C LEU A 71 -7.32 -7.12 5.67
N GLU A 72 -8.38 -6.71 4.98
CA GLU A 72 -9.75 -7.02 5.39
C GLU A 72 -10.04 -8.51 5.25
N ALA A 73 -9.70 -9.13 4.11
CA ALA A 73 -9.83 -10.57 3.92
C ALA A 73 -9.08 -11.37 5.00
N ARG A 74 -7.90 -10.90 5.42
CA ARG A 74 -7.13 -11.55 6.48
C ARG A 74 -7.72 -11.35 7.88
N ARG A 75 -8.48 -10.28 8.13
CA ARG A 75 -9.18 -10.04 9.40
C ARG A 75 -10.42 -10.92 9.54
N GLU A 76 -11.11 -11.17 8.43
CA GLU A 76 -12.30 -12.02 8.39
C GLU A 76 -11.97 -13.52 8.41
N ALA A 77 -10.74 -13.90 8.05
CA ALA A 77 -10.23 -15.28 8.05
C ALA A 77 -9.68 -15.74 9.41
#